data_AF-A0A4Q5ERF3-F1
#
_entry.id   AF-A0A4Q5ERF3-F1
#
_cell.length_a   1.000
_cell.length_b   1.000
_cell.length_c   1.000
_cell.angle_alpha   90.00
_cell.angle_beta   90.00
_cell.angle_gamma   90.00
#
_symmetry.space_group_name_H-M   'P 1'
#
loop_
_entity.id
_entity.type
_entity.pdbx_description
1 polymer ?
#
loop_
_entity_poly.entity_id
_entity_poly.type
_entity_poly.pdbx_seq_one_letter_code
_entity_poly.pdbx_strand_id
1 'polypeptide(L)'
;MRFIHLADVHLGAVPDRGCPWSKEREEEIWSTFRRVIAGIREDPVDLLFISGDLFHRQPLMRELKEVNYLFSTIPDTRVYLMAGNHDFISRDSFYNTFEWNSNVIFFRSRELTCVKDPRLDVYVYGLSYYDREIKDGLYDQAVPVQKEGIHILLAHGGDEKHIPLSAAALAASGFDYVALGHIHKPQILIRDQAAFSGALEPIDRNDTGEHGYMEGRLINGRIRTEFVPFACRSYQQLVMTVHEETTQISLEEAVKSQIFRRGGRNIYRIVLQGMRSPDLLLIPEKLKSLGNVTDVVDESWPAYDLGELYKRYSGTLIGDYIGYFLAKEGMDTVEKKALYYGLQALLETGSRR
;
A
#
# COMPACT_ATOMS: atom_id res chain seq x y z
N MET A 1 -16.52 20.41 -14.58
CA MET A 1 -15.55 20.25 -13.49
C MET A 1 -14.94 18.86 -13.56
N ARG A 2 -13.61 18.77 -13.64
CA ARG A 2 -12.81 17.55 -13.51
C ARG A 2 -11.77 17.74 -12.42
N PHE A 3 -11.50 16.70 -11.65
CA PHE A 3 -10.51 16.74 -10.59
C PHE A 3 -9.70 15.45 -10.49
N ILE A 4 -8.50 15.58 -9.94
CA ILE A 4 -7.69 14.45 -9.47
C ILE A 4 -7.62 14.53 -7.94
N HIS A 5 -7.74 13.38 -7.30
CA HIS A 5 -7.58 13.21 -5.87
C HIS A 5 -6.41 12.26 -5.58
N LEU A 6 -5.40 12.81 -4.92
CA LEU A 6 -4.23 12.14 -4.37
C LEU A 6 -4.27 12.15 -2.84
N ALA A 7 -3.60 11.18 -2.25
CA ALA A 7 -3.21 11.13 -0.84
C ALA A 7 -1.99 10.20 -0.73
N ASP A 8 -1.31 10.21 0.42
CA ASP A 8 -0.31 9.21 0.77
C ASP A 8 0.77 9.05 -0.32
N VAL A 9 1.26 10.18 -0.84
CA VAL A 9 2.30 10.19 -1.89
C VAL A 9 3.66 9.85 -1.27
N HIS A 10 3.90 10.25 -0.01
CA HIS A 10 5.09 9.92 0.75
C HIS A 10 6.42 10.28 0.05
N LEU A 11 6.50 11.50 -0.51
CA LEU A 11 7.74 12.03 -1.07
C LEU A 11 8.87 11.97 -0.02
N GLY A 12 10.01 11.40 -0.41
CA GLY A 12 11.16 11.16 0.46
C GLY A 12 11.13 9.85 1.25
N ALA A 13 10.16 8.96 1.00
CA ALA A 13 10.23 7.59 1.48
C ALA A 13 11.35 6.80 0.77
N VAL A 14 11.94 5.85 1.50
CA VAL A 14 12.95 4.92 0.97
C VAL A 14 12.48 3.49 1.22
N PRO A 15 11.59 2.94 0.36
CA PRO A 15 11.14 1.57 0.46
C PRO A 15 12.31 0.58 0.33
N ASP A 16 12.13 -0.62 0.89
CA ASP A 16 13.07 -1.74 0.76
C ASP A 16 14.52 -1.43 1.19
N ARG A 17 14.70 -0.59 2.21
CA ARG A 17 16.02 -0.19 2.70
C ARG A 17 16.94 -1.40 2.90
N GLY A 18 18.10 -1.37 2.24
CA GLY A 18 19.09 -2.46 2.25
C GLY A 18 19.04 -3.36 1.00
N CYS A 19 17.97 -3.30 0.21
CA CYS A 19 17.91 -3.97 -1.09
C CYS A 19 18.64 -3.13 -2.17
N PRO A 20 19.21 -3.78 -3.20
CA PRO A 20 19.91 -3.09 -4.29
C PRO A 20 19.07 -2.03 -5.00
N TRP A 21 17.74 -2.22 -5.07
CA TRP A 21 16.82 -1.33 -5.79
C TRP A 21 16.23 -0.18 -4.95
N SER A 22 16.54 -0.11 -3.65
CA SER A 22 15.93 0.87 -2.72
C SER A 22 16.11 2.32 -3.16
N LYS A 23 17.27 2.66 -3.75
CA LYS A 23 17.54 4.01 -4.28
C LYS A 23 16.65 4.33 -5.49
N GLU A 24 16.41 3.36 -6.38
CA GLU A 24 15.49 3.56 -7.49
C GLU A 24 14.05 3.74 -7.00
N ARG A 25 13.66 3.06 -5.90
CA ARG A 25 12.32 3.24 -5.30
C ARG A 25 12.10 4.66 -4.81
N GLU A 26 13.08 5.28 -4.16
CA GLU A 26 12.98 6.68 -3.71
C GLU A 26 12.73 7.64 -4.89
N GLU A 27 13.48 7.49 -5.99
CA GLU A 27 13.29 8.32 -7.20
C GLU A 27 11.99 7.99 -7.93
N GLU A 28 11.54 6.74 -7.93
CA GLU A 28 10.29 6.32 -8.57
C GLU A 28 9.07 7.03 -7.95
N ILE A 29 9.05 7.24 -6.63
CA ILE A 29 7.98 7.98 -5.96
C ILE A 29 7.93 9.43 -6.47
N TRP A 30 9.08 10.11 -6.52
CA TRP A 30 9.19 11.45 -7.09
C TRP A 30 8.80 11.51 -8.57
N SER A 31 9.27 10.53 -9.35
CA SER A 31 9.00 10.43 -10.78
C SER A 31 7.52 10.21 -11.08
N THR A 32 6.84 9.35 -10.32
CA THR A 32 5.40 9.10 -10.48
C THR A 32 4.58 10.34 -10.10
N PHE A 33 4.95 11.07 -9.04
CA PHE A 33 4.32 12.36 -8.74
C PHE A 33 4.53 13.39 -9.87
N ARG A 34 5.75 13.52 -10.40
CA ARG A 34 6.05 14.39 -11.55
C ARG A 34 5.25 13.99 -12.79
N ARG A 35 5.02 12.69 -13.03
CA ARG A 35 4.19 12.19 -14.12
C ARG A 35 2.72 12.58 -13.97
N VAL A 36 2.17 12.60 -12.76
CA VAL A 36 0.80 13.11 -12.52
C VAL A 36 0.73 14.59 -12.92
N ILE A 37 1.66 15.41 -12.45
CA ILE A 37 1.70 16.85 -12.77
C ILE A 37 1.89 17.08 -14.28
N ALA A 38 2.77 16.30 -14.93
CA ALA A 38 2.96 16.35 -16.37
C ALA A 38 1.68 15.98 -17.13
N GLY A 39 0.96 14.95 -16.69
CA GLY A 39 -0.34 14.57 -17.25
C GLY A 39 -1.39 15.66 -17.11
N ILE A 40 -1.46 16.32 -15.94
CA ILE A 40 -2.35 17.49 -15.75
C ILE A 40 -1.96 18.63 -16.70
N ARG A 41 -0.67 18.85 -16.95
CA ARG A 41 -0.25 19.90 -17.89
C ARG A 41 -0.64 19.59 -19.34
N GLU A 42 -0.62 18.32 -19.73
CA GLU A 42 -1.00 17.88 -21.08
C GLU A 42 -2.52 17.84 -21.27
N ASP A 43 -3.26 17.42 -20.24
CA ASP A 43 -4.71 17.31 -20.21
C ASP A 43 -5.26 17.92 -18.91
N PRO A 44 -5.46 19.26 -18.88
CA PRO A 44 -5.81 20.00 -17.68
C PRO A 44 -7.04 19.50 -16.92
N VAL A 45 -6.91 19.53 -15.60
CA VAL A 45 -8.02 19.35 -14.65
C VAL A 45 -8.27 20.66 -13.93
N ASP A 46 -9.51 20.87 -13.47
CA ASP A 46 -9.88 22.09 -12.77
C ASP A 46 -9.28 22.12 -11.35
N LEU A 47 -9.28 20.97 -10.68
CA LEU A 47 -8.91 20.83 -9.27
C LEU A 47 -7.95 19.65 -9.05
N LEU A 48 -6.97 19.85 -8.17
CA LEU A 48 -6.10 18.79 -7.63
C LEU A 48 -6.25 18.77 -6.10
N PHE A 49 -6.74 17.67 -5.56
CA PHE A 49 -6.83 17.43 -4.11
C PHE A 49 -5.66 16.58 -3.64
N ILE A 50 -5.02 16.99 -2.55
CA ILE A 50 -3.98 16.23 -1.85
C ILE A 50 -4.38 16.11 -0.38
N SER A 51 -4.96 14.97 -0.03
CA SER A 51 -5.64 14.70 1.24
C SER A 51 -4.67 14.15 2.30
N GLY A 52 -3.54 14.82 2.49
CA GLY A 52 -2.52 14.48 3.49
C GLY A 52 -1.43 13.54 3.01
N ASP A 53 -0.37 13.42 3.82
CA ASP A 53 0.83 12.61 3.61
C ASP A 53 1.45 12.78 2.21
N LEU A 54 1.62 14.04 1.81
CA LEU A 54 2.39 14.35 0.60
C LEU A 54 3.85 13.99 0.80
N PHE A 55 4.38 14.17 2.02
CA PHE A 55 5.73 13.79 2.38
C PHE A 55 5.75 12.68 3.43
N HIS A 56 6.75 11.81 3.35
CA HIS A 56 6.88 10.66 4.26
C HIS A 56 7.25 11.06 5.71
N ARG A 57 7.75 12.28 5.87
CA ARG A 57 8.20 12.89 7.12
C ARG A 57 8.02 14.40 7.01
N GLN A 58 8.37 15.12 8.08
CA GLN A 58 8.54 16.58 8.02
C GLN A 58 9.33 16.97 6.76
N PRO A 59 8.76 17.79 5.87
CA PRO A 59 9.39 18.12 4.61
C PRO A 59 10.56 19.06 4.85
N LEU A 60 11.60 18.93 4.03
CA LEU A 60 12.68 19.90 3.96
C LEU A 60 12.26 21.08 3.10
N MET A 61 12.85 22.25 3.35
CA MET A 61 12.63 23.45 2.54
C MET A 61 12.87 23.22 1.04
N ARG A 62 13.86 22.39 0.67
CA ARG A 62 14.12 22.03 -0.74
C ARG A 62 12.97 21.23 -1.37
N GLU A 63 12.38 20.31 -0.62
CA GLU A 63 11.30 19.43 -1.09
C GLU A 63 10.02 20.26 -1.30
N LEU A 64 9.73 21.20 -0.39
CA LEU A 64 8.64 22.17 -0.57
C LEU A 64 8.82 23.05 -1.81
N LYS A 65 10.04 23.56 -2.05
CA LYS A 65 10.36 24.37 -3.25
C LYS A 65 10.16 23.58 -4.55
N GLU A 66 10.60 22.33 -4.59
CA GLU A 66 10.43 21.46 -5.75
C GLU A 66 8.94 21.19 -6.04
N VAL A 67 8.17 20.82 -5.02
CA VAL A 67 6.73 20.61 -5.17
C VAL A 67 6.01 21.89 -5.59
N ASN A 68 6.33 23.03 -4.97
CA ASN A 68 5.71 24.30 -5.33
C ASN A 68 6.05 24.73 -6.77
N TYR A 69 7.26 24.44 -7.24
CA TYR A 69 7.61 24.62 -8.65
C TYR A 69 6.74 23.72 -9.55
N LEU A 70 6.57 22.44 -9.23
CA LEU A 70 5.69 21.55 -10.00
C LEU A 70 4.25 22.10 -10.08
N PHE A 71 3.68 22.55 -8.95
CA PHE A 71 2.36 23.18 -8.95
C PHE A 71 2.31 24.48 -9.78
N SER A 72 3.40 25.25 -9.84
CA SER A 72 3.45 26.45 -10.69
C SER A 72 3.35 26.14 -12.19
N THR A 73 3.66 24.91 -12.61
CA THR A 73 3.60 24.49 -14.01
C THR A 73 2.20 24.09 -14.48
N ILE A 74 1.22 24.09 -13.59
CA ILE A 74 -0.20 23.81 -13.85
C ILE A 74 -1.08 24.97 -13.38
N PRO A 75 -0.89 26.20 -13.91
CA PRO A 75 -1.52 27.42 -13.38
C PRO A 75 -3.05 27.44 -13.49
N ASP A 76 -3.63 26.68 -14.43
CA ASP A 76 -5.09 26.59 -14.64
C ASP A 76 -5.79 25.60 -13.68
N THR A 77 -5.00 24.79 -12.97
CA THR A 77 -5.45 23.83 -11.97
C THR A 77 -5.30 24.45 -10.57
N ARG A 78 -6.42 24.45 -9.83
CA ARG A 78 -6.41 24.85 -8.42
C ARG A 78 -5.99 23.66 -7.56
N VAL A 79 -4.92 23.81 -6.79
CA VAL A 79 -4.41 22.77 -5.89
C VAL A 79 -4.91 23.03 -4.47
N TYR A 80 -5.48 22.02 -3.83
CA TYR A 80 -5.85 22.02 -2.42
C TYR A 80 -5.04 20.97 -1.69
N LEU A 81 -4.34 21.39 -0.65
CA LEU A 81 -3.39 20.55 0.10
C LEU A 81 -3.66 20.67 1.60
N MET A 82 -3.62 19.53 2.29
CA MET A 82 -3.54 19.46 3.75
C MET A 82 -2.36 18.58 4.17
N ALA A 83 -1.88 18.75 5.41
CA ALA A 83 -0.90 17.86 6.02
C ALA A 83 -1.59 16.67 6.70
N GLY A 84 -1.01 15.47 6.54
CA GLY A 84 -1.42 14.23 7.19
C GLY A 84 -0.58 13.91 8.41
N ASN A 85 -0.67 12.67 8.92
CA ASN A 85 -0.02 12.29 10.17
C ASN A 85 1.51 12.16 10.05
N HIS A 86 2.05 11.87 8.86
CA HIS A 86 3.50 11.77 8.63
C HIS A 86 4.19 13.13 8.49
N ASP A 87 3.54 14.05 7.78
CA ASP A 87 4.02 15.40 7.51
C ASP A 87 3.33 16.48 8.36
N PHE A 88 2.70 16.08 9.49
CA PHE A 88 2.02 16.94 10.45
C PHE A 88 2.76 18.26 10.76
N ILE A 89 2.06 19.36 10.96
CA ILE A 89 2.66 20.68 11.15
C ILE A 89 3.23 20.81 12.57
N SER A 90 4.45 20.33 12.78
CA SER A 90 5.19 20.54 14.02
C SER A 90 5.61 22.01 14.20
N ARG A 91 6.04 22.39 15.42
CA ARG A 91 6.48 23.76 15.72
C ARG A 91 7.57 24.27 14.76
N ASP A 92 8.52 23.40 14.42
CA ASP A 92 9.68 23.74 13.58
C ASP A 92 9.47 23.33 12.12
N SER A 93 8.25 22.91 11.75
CA SER A 93 7.93 22.52 10.38
C SER A 93 8.09 23.69 9.42
N PHE A 94 8.73 23.45 8.28
CA PHE A 94 8.85 24.47 7.23
C PHE A 94 7.51 24.86 6.63
N TYR A 95 6.45 24.07 6.79
CA TYR A 95 5.08 24.48 6.45
C TYR A 95 4.68 25.79 7.13
N ASN A 96 5.18 26.09 8.33
CA ASN A 96 4.83 27.31 9.07
C ASN A 96 5.35 28.59 8.40
N THR A 97 6.44 28.52 7.65
CA THR A 97 7.09 29.69 7.04
C THR A 97 7.03 29.66 5.52
N PHE A 98 6.58 28.56 4.92
CA PHE A 98 6.55 28.41 3.48
C PHE A 98 5.34 29.12 2.86
N GLU A 99 5.59 29.86 1.78
CA GLU A 99 4.57 30.52 0.97
C GLU A 99 4.40 29.74 -0.34
N TRP A 100 3.18 29.27 -0.59
CA TRP A 100 2.83 28.54 -1.80
C TRP A 100 2.49 29.50 -2.95
N ASN A 101 2.61 29.03 -4.18
CA ASN A 101 2.15 29.76 -5.35
C ASN A 101 0.63 30.02 -5.31
N SER A 102 0.18 31.03 -6.04
CA SER A 102 -1.20 31.54 -5.97
C SER A 102 -2.27 30.55 -6.41
N ASN A 103 -1.91 29.49 -7.14
CA ASN A 103 -2.81 28.40 -7.51
C ASN A 103 -2.93 27.31 -6.44
N VAL A 104 -2.23 27.43 -5.31
CA VAL A 104 -2.25 26.46 -4.21
C VAL A 104 -2.96 27.05 -3.00
N ILE A 105 -3.89 26.29 -2.43
CA ILE A 105 -4.56 26.57 -1.17
C ILE A 105 -4.14 25.49 -0.17
N PHE A 106 -3.35 25.89 0.82
CA PHE A 106 -2.89 25.01 1.88
C PHE A 106 -3.73 25.20 3.15
N PHE A 107 -4.43 24.16 3.58
CA PHE A 107 -5.26 24.16 4.79
C PHE A 107 -4.38 24.08 6.04
N ARG A 108 -3.87 25.22 6.52
CA ARG A 108 -2.97 25.26 7.67
C ARG A 108 -3.65 25.08 9.02
N SER A 109 -4.97 25.14 9.11
CA SER A 109 -5.68 25.14 10.40
C SER A 109 -5.73 23.76 11.09
N ARG A 110 -5.68 23.73 12.43
CA ARG A 110 -6.04 22.54 13.23
C ARG A 110 -7.53 22.22 13.16
N GLU A 111 -8.35 23.25 13.02
CA GLU A 111 -9.81 23.16 12.93
C GLU A 111 -10.26 23.06 11.48
N LEU A 112 -11.41 22.42 11.24
CA LEU A 112 -11.99 22.33 9.91
C LEU A 112 -12.35 23.74 9.38
N THR A 113 -11.76 24.09 8.25
CA THR A 113 -11.99 25.38 7.58
C THR A 113 -12.55 25.15 6.19
N CYS A 114 -13.20 26.17 5.63
CA CYS A 114 -13.80 26.13 4.31
C CYS A 114 -13.29 27.27 3.44
N VAL A 115 -12.94 26.97 2.20
CA VAL A 115 -12.59 27.97 1.18
C VAL A 115 -13.51 27.80 -0.03
N LYS A 116 -14.08 28.92 -0.50
CA LYS A 116 -14.87 28.94 -1.74
C LYS A 116 -13.96 29.20 -2.93
N ASP A 117 -14.01 28.33 -3.95
CA ASP A 117 -13.55 28.65 -5.30
C ASP A 117 -14.67 29.38 -6.04
N PRO A 118 -14.52 30.70 -6.30
CA PRO A 118 -15.57 31.47 -6.95
C PRO A 118 -15.72 31.16 -8.44
N ARG A 119 -14.70 30.58 -9.09
CA ARG A 119 -14.73 30.27 -10.53
C ARG A 119 -15.57 29.03 -10.80
N LEU A 120 -15.49 28.04 -9.91
CA LEU A 120 -16.14 26.74 -10.08
C LEU A 120 -17.41 26.57 -9.22
N ASP A 121 -17.69 27.52 -8.33
CA ASP A 121 -18.74 27.45 -7.32
C ASP A 121 -18.63 26.19 -6.43
N VAL A 122 -17.39 25.96 -5.98
CA VAL A 122 -17.01 24.81 -5.13
C VAL A 122 -16.58 25.31 -3.76
N TYR A 123 -17.03 24.65 -2.71
CA TYR A 123 -16.56 24.82 -1.33
C TYR A 123 -15.69 23.65 -0.97
N VAL A 124 -14.43 23.92 -0.64
CA VAL A 124 -13.47 22.89 -0.23
C VAL A 124 -13.19 23.05 1.26
N TYR A 125 -13.31 21.94 1.98
CA TYR A 125 -13.16 21.86 3.42
C TYR A 125 -11.91 21.09 3.76
N GLY A 126 -11.16 21.53 4.76
CA GLY A 126 -9.93 20.87 5.18
C GLY A 126 -9.41 21.38 6.51
N LEU A 127 -8.62 20.52 7.15
CA LEU A 127 -7.79 20.78 8.33
C LEU A 127 -6.46 20.07 8.14
N SER A 128 -5.44 20.41 8.91
CA SER A 128 -4.14 19.73 8.91
C SER A 128 -3.84 19.11 10.27
N TYR A 129 -3.09 18.02 10.23
CA TYR A 129 -2.54 17.40 11.43
C TYR A 129 -1.47 18.29 12.07
N TYR A 130 -1.50 18.39 13.39
CA TYR A 130 -0.44 19.01 14.21
C TYR A 130 0.16 18.04 15.23
N ASP A 131 -0.40 16.84 15.29
CA ASP A 131 -0.02 15.74 16.15
C ASP A 131 -0.02 14.48 15.27
N ARG A 132 0.85 13.51 15.56
CA ARG A 132 0.91 12.27 14.78
C ARG A 132 -0.31 11.38 14.98
N GLU A 133 -0.93 11.45 16.14
CA GLU A 133 -2.14 10.68 16.47
C GLU A 133 -3.22 11.67 16.94
N ILE A 134 -4.43 11.52 16.41
CA ILE A 134 -5.62 12.27 16.79
C ILE A 134 -6.74 11.25 16.95
N LYS A 135 -7.20 11.03 18.19
CA LYS A 135 -8.20 9.97 18.49
C LYS A 135 -9.64 10.46 18.44
N ASP A 136 -9.83 11.76 18.28
CA ASP A 136 -11.15 12.38 18.16
C ASP A 136 -11.67 12.28 16.73
N GLY A 137 -12.94 11.91 16.57
CA GLY A 137 -13.62 11.87 15.26
C GLY A 137 -13.99 13.26 14.77
N LEU A 138 -13.04 13.96 14.15
CA LEU A 138 -13.21 15.36 13.72
C LEU A 138 -14.12 15.54 12.51
N TYR A 139 -14.28 14.52 11.66
CA TYR A 139 -15.07 14.60 10.43
C TYR A 139 -16.52 14.13 10.57
N ASP A 140 -16.84 13.30 11.56
CA ASP A 140 -18.17 12.72 11.74
C ASP A 140 -19.26 13.77 12.03
N GLN A 141 -18.87 14.94 12.55
CA GLN A 141 -19.75 16.07 12.82
C GLN A 141 -19.63 17.19 11.78
N ALA A 142 -18.82 16.99 10.73
CA ALA A 142 -18.64 17.99 9.69
C ALA A 142 -19.91 18.10 8.85
N VAL A 143 -20.42 19.32 8.72
CA VAL A 143 -21.58 19.64 7.89
C VAL A 143 -21.21 20.80 6.97
N PRO A 144 -21.50 20.72 5.67
CA PRO A 144 -21.25 21.81 4.75
C PRO A 144 -22.06 23.06 5.11
N VAL A 145 -21.53 24.24 4.79
CA VAL A 145 -22.26 25.49 4.96
C VAL A 145 -23.51 25.49 4.07
N GLN A 146 -24.60 26.10 4.55
CA GLN A 146 -25.88 26.18 3.83
C GLN A 146 -25.82 27.23 2.70
N LYS A 147 -25.07 26.93 1.64
CA LYS A 147 -24.95 27.75 0.43
C LYS A 147 -25.06 26.85 -0.79
N GLU A 148 -25.56 27.39 -1.90
CA GLU A 148 -25.53 26.70 -3.19
C GLU A 148 -24.09 26.56 -3.69
N GLY A 149 -23.80 25.40 -4.30
CA GLY A 149 -22.51 25.02 -4.85
C GLY A 149 -22.21 23.54 -4.64
N ILE A 150 -21.02 23.10 -5.03
CA ILE A 150 -20.51 21.74 -4.76
C ILE A 150 -19.65 21.77 -3.50
N HIS A 151 -19.82 20.81 -2.60
CA HIS A 151 -19.15 20.74 -1.31
C HIS A 151 -18.23 19.53 -1.24
N ILE A 152 -16.92 19.77 -1.11
CA ILE A 152 -15.88 18.74 -1.12
C ILE A 152 -15.10 18.77 0.19
N LEU A 153 -15.07 17.66 0.91
CA LEU A 153 -14.27 17.49 2.12
C LEU A 153 -12.95 16.79 1.81
N LEU A 154 -11.82 17.41 2.15
CA LEU A 154 -10.53 16.73 2.27
C LEU A 154 -10.40 16.21 3.68
N ALA A 155 -10.15 14.90 3.81
CA ALA A 155 -10.04 14.23 5.08
C ALA A 155 -8.87 13.24 5.05
N HIS A 156 -8.13 13.17 6.15
CA HIS A 156 -7.02 12.24 6.31
C HIS A 156 -7.21 11.51 7.62
N GLY A 157 -7.40 10.20 7.58
CA GLY A 157 -7.71 9.39 8.76
C GLY A 157 -8.63 8.22 8.44
N GLY A 158 -9.07 7.51 9.46
CA GLY A 158 -10.00 6.38 9.32
C GLY A 158 -9.72 5.19 10.24
N ASP A 159 -8.68 5.25 11.06
CA ASP A 159 -8.41 4.26 12.11
C ASP A 159 -8.57 4.86 13.52
N GLU A 160 -8.43 4.03 14.56
CA GLU A 160 -8.62 4.43 15.96
C GLU A 160 -7.64 5.50 16.46
N LYS A 161 -6.48 5.66 15.80
CA LYS A 161 -5.39 6.55 16.20
C LYS A 161 -5.29 7.79 15.32
N HIS A 162 -5.87 7.76 14.12
CA HIS A 162 -5.75 8.79 13.11
C HIS A 162 -7.14 9.19 12.61
N ILE A 163 -7.80 10.06 13.38
CA ILE A 163 -9.16 10.58 13.19
C ILE A 163 -10.13 9.46 12.78
N PRO A 164 -10.75 8.77 13.75
CA PRO A 164 -11.73 7.72 13.46
C PRO A 164 -12.86 8.25 12.57
N LEU A 165 -13.32 7.41 11.63
CA LEU A 165 -14.34 7.75 10.65
C LEU A 165 -15.50 6.77 10.67
N SER A 166 -16.72 7.30 10.62
CA SER A 166 -17.93 6.53 10.38
C SER A 166 -18.39 6.68 8.93
N ALA A 167 -18.38 5.58 8.17
CA ALA A 167 -18.91 5.59 6.81
C ALA A 167 -20.38 6.04 6.75
N ALA A 168 -21.18 5.71 7.77
CA ALA A 168 -22.57 6.15 7.87
C ALA A 168 -22.68 7.66 8.12
N ALA A 169 -21.80 8.22 8.97
CA ALA A 169 -21.77 9.67 9.21
C ALA A 169 -21.34 10.43 7.94
N LEU A 170 -20.31 9.94 7.24
CA LEU A 170 -19.87 10.50 5.97
C LEU A 170 -20.97 10.46 4.91
N ALA A 171 -21.71 9.34 4.79
CA ALA A 171 -22.84 9.25 3.87
C ALA A 171 -23.93 10.30 4.16
N ALA A 172 -24.17 10.57 5.45
CA ALA A 172 -25.19 11.52 5.93
C ALA A 172 -24.70 12.98 6.03
N SER A 173 -23.39 13.23 5.84
CA SER A 173 -22.76 14.54 6.08
C SER A 173 -23.24 15.65 5.14
N GLY A 174 -23.77 15.28 3.96
CA GLY A 174 -24.21 16.24 2.95
C GLY A 174 -23.09 16.79 2.05
N PHE A 175 -21.85 16.28 2.16
CA PHE A 175 -20.81 16.55 1.17
C PHE A 175 -21.09 15.79 -0.14
N ASP A 176 -20.85 16.46 -1.26
CA ASP A 176 -20.95 15.87 -2.59
C ASP A 176 -19.80 14.90 -2.87
N TYR A 177 -18.61 15.20 -2.31
CA TYR A 177 -17.46 14.30 -2.36
C TYR A 177 -16.57 14.43 -1.11
N VAL A 178 -16.02 13.31 -0.66
CA VAL A 178 -15.07 13.19 0.44
C VAL A 178 -13.81 12.53 -0.10
N ALA A 179 -12.76 13.35 -0.22
CA ALA A 179 -11.43 12.97 -0.64
C ALA A 179 -10.65 12.46 0.57
N LEU A 180 -10.60 11.14 0.76
CA LEU A 180 -9.96 10.48 1.90
C LEU A 180 -8.49 10.09 1.61
N GLY A 181 -7.62 10.31 2.60
CA GLY A 181 -6.25 9.77 2.68
C GLY A 181 -6.01 8.94 3.95
N HIS A 182 -4.77 8.53 4.19
CA HIS A 182 -4.24 7.71 5.30
C HIS A 182 -4.20 6.20 5.00
N ILE A 183 -5.22 5.65 4.35
CA ILE A 183 -5.26 4.23 3.97
C ILE A 183 -4.60 4.08 2.60
N HIS A 184 -3.43 3.43 2.55
CA HIS A 184 -2.66 3.27 1.31
C HIS A 184 -3.33 2.42 0.23
N LYS A 185 -4.28 1.56 0.59
CA LYS A 185 -5.02 0.74 -0.37
C LYS A 185 -6.14 1.58 -1.00
N PRO A 186 -6.15 1.76 -2.33
CA PRO A 186 -7.24 2.46 -2.99
C PRO A 186 -8.59 1.79 -2.72
N GLN A 187 -9.59 2.59 -2.34
CA GLN A 187 -10.91 2.08 -1.97
C GLN A 187 -12.00 3.12 -2.20
N ILE A 188 -13.03 2.76 -2.96
CA ILE A 188 -14.28 3.52 -3.01
C ILE A 188 -15.11 3.11 -1.78
N LEU A 189 -15.19 4.00 -0.79
CA LEU A 189 -15.92 3.76 0.45
C LEU A 189 -17.43 3.93 0.23
N ILE A 190 -17.82 4.99 -0.48
CA ILE A 190 -19.20 5.27 -0.89
C ILE A 190 -19.14 5.67 -2.36
N ARG A 191 -19.87 4.93 -3.21
CA ARG A 191 -19.83 5.11 -4.66
C ARG A 191 -20.10 6.57 -5.03
N ASP A 192 -19.15 7.17 -5.76
CA ASP A 192 -19.19 8.55 -6.25
C ASP A 192 -19.23 9.66 -5.18
N GLN A 193 -19.13 9.31 -3.88
CA GLN A 193 -19.24 10.26 -2.77
C GLN A 193 -18.03 10.22 -1.83
N ALA A 194 -17.41 9.07 -1.58
CA ALA A 194 -16.26 9.00 -0.67
C ALA A 194 -15.29 7.92 -1.15
N ALA A 195 -14.01 8.27 -1.26
CA ALA A 195 -12.98 7.31 -1.65
C ALA A 195 -11.65 7.62 -0.99
N PHE A 196 -10.96 6.59 -0.54
CA PHE A 196 -9.53 6.60 -0.28
C PHE A 196 -8.80 6.49 -1.62
N SER A 197 -8.01 7.49 -1.99
CA SER A 197 -7.22 7.37 -3.23
C SER A 197 -6.17 6.28 -3.15
N GLY A 198 -5.74 5.96 -1.93
CA GLY A 198 -4.58 5.13 -1.67
C GLY A 198 -3.28 5.88 -1.96
N ALA A 199 -2.18 5.20 -1.68
CA ALA A 199 -0.85 5.68 -2.00
C ALA A 199 -0.63 5.63 -3.51
N LEU A 200 0.02 6.67 -4.04
CA LEU A 200 0.32 6.78 -5.48
C LEU A 200 1.30 5.71 -5.96
N GLU A 201 2.27 5.38 -5.11
CA GLU A 201 3.21 4.27 -5.26
C GLU A 201 3.17 3.43 -3.98
N PRO A 202 3.35 2.11 -4.05
CA PRO A 202 3.43 1.30 -2.85
C PRO A 202 4.73 1.58 -2.09
N ILE A 203 4.64 1.90 -0.80
CA ILE A 203 5.80 2.28 0.01
C ILE A 203 6.15 1.25 1.09
N ASP A 204 5.23 0.35 1.41
CA ASP A 204 5.45 -0.81 2.27
C ASP A 204 5.29 -2.14 1.50
N ARG A 205 5.96 -3.19 1.96
CA ARG A 205 5.86 -4.54 1.35
C ARG A 205 4.45 -5.14 1.38
N ASN A 206 3.59 -4.62 2.27
CA ASN A 206 2.19 -5.02 2.40
C ASN A 206 1.25 -4.17 1.53
N ASP A 207 1.75 -3.10 0.90
CA ASP A 207 1.03 -2.29 -0.10
C ASP A 207 0.91 -3.10 -1.42
N THR A 208 0.07 -4.12 -1.36
CA THR A 208 -0.19 -5.05 -2.47
C THR A 208 -1.40 -4.62 -3.29
N GLY A 209 -1.41 -4.98 -4.57
CA GLY A 209 -2.46 -4.61 -5.51
C GLY A 209 -2.07 -3.40 -6.36
N GLU A 210 -3.08 -2.73 -6.90
CA GLU A 210 -2.91 -1.55 -7.76
C GLU A 210 -2.80 -0.28 -6.91
N HIS A 211 -1.96 0.64 -7.35
CA HIS A 211 -1.71 1.95 -6.72
C HIS A 211 -1.78 3.04 -7.80
N GLY A 212 -2.22 4.24 -7.41
CA GLY A 212 -2.61 5.26 -8.37
C GLY A 212 -3.34 6.44 -7.73
N TYR A 213 -4.36 6.94 -8.42
CA TYR A 213 -5.14 8.08 -7.95
C TYR A 213 -6.62 7.95 -8.29
N MET A 214 -7.46 8.77 -7.68
CA MET A 214 -8.88 8.87 -8.06
C MET A 214 -9.07 10.03 -9.03
N GLU A 215 -9.77 9.78 -10.13
CA GLU A 215 -10.26 10.82 -11.02
C GLU A 215 -11.75 11.05 -10.76
N GLY A 216 -12.17 12.31 -10.76
CA GLY A 216 -13.57 12.67 -10.61
C GLY A 216 -14.05 13.67 -11.65
N ARG A 217 -15.32 13.53 -12.05
CA ARG A 217 -15.97 14.39 -13.04
C ARG A 217 -17.37 14.76 -12.59
N LEU A 218 -17.73 16.03 -12.71
CA LEU A 218 -19.10 16.50 -12.53
C LEU A 218 -19.87 16.32 -13.85
N ILE A 219 -20.82 15.39 -13.86
CA ILE A 219 -21.64 15.05 -15.02
C ILE A 219 -23.12 15.23 -14.63
N ASN A 220 -23.81 16.15 -15.32
CA ASN A 220 -25.23 16.45 -15.07
C ASN A 220 -25.55 16.74 -13.59
N GLY A 221 -24.68 17.53 -12.93
CA GLY A 221 -24.84 17.90 -11.52
C GLY A 221 -24.52 16.80 -10.52
N ARG A 222 -23.92 15.67 -10.95
CA ARG A 222 -23.48 14.59 -10.05
C ARG A 222 -22.01 14.29 -10.25
N ILE A 223 -21.30 14.06 -9.16
CA ILE A 223 -19.92 13.58 -9.22
C ILE A 223 -19.94 12.11 -9.66
N ARG A 224 -18.96 11.75 -10.48
CA ARG A 224 -18.61 10.37 -10.84
C ARG A 224 -17.13 10.20 -10.60
N THR A 225 -16.75 9.11 -9.95
CA THR A 225 -15.34 8.83 -9.63
C THR A 225 -14.90 7.47 -10.09
N GLU A 226 -13.65 7.39 -10.54
CA GLU A 226 -13.00 6.13 -10.89
C GLU A 226 -11.56 6.12 -10.39
N PHE A 227 -11.06 4.91 -10.12
CA PHE A 227 -9.66 4.70 -9.79
C PHE A 227 -8.83 4.55 -11.07
N VAL A 228 -7.69 5.22 -11.11
CA VAL A 228 -6.74 5.17 -12.22
C VAL A 228 -5.43 4.56 -11.71
N PRO A 229 -5.11 3.30 -12.08
CA PRO A 229 -3.82 2.70 -11.78
C PRO A 229 -2.69 3.51 -12.42
N PHE A 230 -1.68 3.89 -11.64
CA PHE A 230 -0.64 4.81 -12.10
C PHE A 230 0.78 4.48 -11.63
N ALA A 231 0.90 3.64 -10.59
CA ALA A 231 2.18 3.20 -10.06
C ALA A 231 3.05 2.50 -11.10
N CYS A 232 4.36 2.69 -11.01
CA CYS A 232 5.34 2.07 -11.90
C CYS A 232 5.70 0.63 -11.49
N ARG A 233 5.42 0.25 -10.23
CA ARG A 233 5.65 -1.09 -9.68
C ARG A 233 4.53 -1.50 -8.73
N SER A 234 4.43 -2.80 -8.51
CA SER A 234 3.58 -3.42 -7.50
C SER A 234 4.37 -4.45 -6.69
N TYR A 235 4.05 -4.59 -5.41
CA TYR A 235 4.44 -5.76 -4.62
C TYR A 235 3.49 -6.91 -4.92
N GLN A 236 4.05 -8.02 -5.41
CA GLN A 236 3.30 -9.21 -5.78
C GLN A 236 3.76 -10.41 -4.97
N GLN A 237 2.79 -11.20 -4.52
CA GLN A 237 3.06 -12.51 -3.98
C GLN A 237 3.07 -13.54 -5.12
N LEU A 238 4.19 -14.26 -5.25
CA LEU A 238 4.35 -15.34 -6.21
C LEU A 238 4.29 -16.68 -5.48
N VAL A 239 3.15 -17.36 -5.57
CA VAL A 239 3.00 -18.72 -5.04
C VAL A 239 3.55 -19.71 -6.07
N MET A 240 4.57 -20.47 -5.68
CA MET A 240 5.20 -21.50 -6.49
C MET A 240 4.88 -22.87 -5.91
N THR A 241 4.14 -23.68 -6.66
CA THR A 241 3.91 -25.07 -6.27
C THR A 241 5.17 -25.89 -6.50
N VAL A 242 5.62 -26.59 -5.46
CA VAL A 242 6.67 -27.59 -5.53
C VAL A 242 6.07 -29.00 -5.47
N HIS A 243 6.72 -29.88 -6.22
CA HIS A 243 6.41 -31.30 -6.35
C HIS A 243 7.64 -32.13 -5.99
N GLU A 244 7.49 -33.45 -5.86
CA GLU A 244 8.58 -34.34 -5.44
C GLU A 244 9.76 -34.32 -6.43
N GLU A 245 9.46 -34.19 -7.71
CA GLU A 245 10.41 -34.05 -8.82
C GLU A 245 11.00 -32.63 -8.97
N THR A 246 10.51 -31.66 -8.19
CA THR A 246 11.02 -30.29 -8.26
C THR A 246 12.47 -30.25 -7.83
N THR A 247 13.32 -29.72 -8.71
CA THR A 247 14.72 -29.44 -8.42
C THR A 247 14.91 -27.94 -8.17
N GLN A 248 16.03 -27.58 -7.55
CA GLN A 248 16.44 -26.18 -7.39
C GLN A 248 16.47 -25.44 -8.75
N ILE A 249 17.02 -26.08 -9.80
CA ILE A 249 17.14 -25.46 -11.13
C ILE A 249 15.76 -25.26 -11.77
N SER A 250 14.90 -26.28 -11.75
CA SER A 250 13.55 -26.17 -12.32
C SER A 250 12.72 -25.12 -11.59
N LEU A 251 12.90 -24.97 -10.27
CA LEU A 251 12.24 -23.93 -9.48
C LEU A 251 12.75 -22.53 -9.86
N GLU A 252 14.07 -22.34 -10.00
CA GLU A 252 14.65 -21.08 -10.47
C GLU A 252 14.13 -20.67 -11.85
N GLU A 253 14.04 -21.61 -12.80
CA GLU A 253 13.50 -21.37 -14.14
C GLU A 253 12.01 -21.02 -14.10
N ALA A 254 11.23 -21.73 -13.27
CA ALA A 254 9.82 -21.45 -13.09
C ALA A 254 9.59 -20.05 -12.49
N VAL A 255 10.37 -19.66 -11.47
CA VAL A 255 10.33 -18.33 -10.86
C VAL A 255 10.70 -17.25 -11.89
N LYS A 256 11.80 -17.43 -12.64
CA LYS A 256 12.20 -16.49 -13.72
C LYS A 256 11.07 -16.31 -14.74
N SER A 257 10.44 -17.40 -15.16
CA SER A 257 9.34 -17.37 -16.12
C SER A 257 8.14 -16.57 -15.57
N GLN A 258 7.81 -16.76 -14.30
CA GLN A 258 6.71 -16.02 -13.66
C GLN A 258 7.02 -14.53 -13.51
N ILE A 259 8.23 -14.17 -13.07
CA ILE A 259 8.68 -12.78 -12.97
C ILE A 259 8.62 -12.11 -14.35
N PHE A 260 9.07 -12.80 -15.40
CA PHE A 260 9.00 -12.28 -16.76
C PHE A 260 7.56 -12.01 -17.20
N ARG A 261 6.63 -12.95 -16.97
CA ARG A 261 5.20 -12.80 -17.33
C ARG A 261 4.49 -11.70 -16.55
N ARG A 262 4.86 -11.52 -15.27
CA ARG A 262 4.22 -10.57 -14.35
C ARG A 262 4.89 -9.19 -14.32
N GLY A 263 6.01 -9.04 -15.03
CA GLY A 263 6.76 -7.79 -15.18
C GLY A 263 8.02 -7.76 -14.32
N GLY A 264 9.19 -7.69 -14.96
CA GLY A 264 10.49 -7.72 -14.28
C GLY A 264 10.79 -6.51 -13.38
N ARG A 265 10.01 -5.42 -13.49
CA ARG A 265 10.15 -4.25 -12.63
C ARG A 265 9.41 -4.39 -11.29
N ASN A 266 8.41 -5.25 -11.22
CA ASN A 266 7.66 -5.49 -9.98
C ASN A 266 8.53 -6.13 -8.91
N ILE A 267 8.05 -6.12 -7.67
CA ILE A 267 8.75 -6.61 -6.50
C ILE A 267 8.03 -7.84 -6.00
N TYR A 268 8.76 -8.91 -5.71
CA TYR A 268 8.19 -10.23 -5.49
C TYR A 268 8.51 -10.78 -4.11
N ARG A 269 7.49 -11.30 -3.44
CA ARG A 269 7.64 -12.25 -2.35
C ARG A 269 7.29 -13.63 -2.86
N ILE A 270 8.25 -14.55 -2.85
CA ILE A 270 8.05 -15.93 -3.29
C ILE A 270 7.53 -16.74 -2.11
N VAL A 271 6.48 -17.53 -2.32
CA VAL A 271 5.94 -18.48 -1.35
C VAL A 271 5.94 -19.85 -1.98
N LEU A 272 6.73 -20.78 -1.44
CA LEU A 272 6.79 -22.16 -1.92
C LEU A 272 5.75 -22.99 -1.19
N GLN A 273 4.94 -23.75 -1.91
CA GLN A 273 3.87 -24.57 -1.34
C GLN A 273 3.80 -25.94 -2.02
N GLY A 274 3.35 -26.96 -1.29
CA GLY A 274 3.17 -28.30 -1.85
C GLY A 274 4.15 -29.32 -1.27
N MET A 275 4.20 -30.47 -1.94
CA MET A 275 4.99 -31.63 -1.53
C MET A 275 6.32 -31.64 -2.24
N ARG A 276 7.43 -31.58 -1.51
CA ARG A 276 8.78 -31.69 -2.10
C ARG A 276 9.45 -33.00 -1.74
N SER A 277 10.47 -33.39 -2.50
CA SER A 277 11.36 -34.46 -2.06
C SER A 277 11.97 -34.09 -0.69
N PRO A 278 12.07 -35.05 0.25
CA PRO A 278 12.81 -34.85 1.51
C PRO A 278 14.26 -34.43 1.30
N ASP A 279 14.86 -34.86 0.18
CA ASP A 279 16.26 -34.61 -0.16
C ASP A 279 16.48 -33.32 -0.96
N LEU A 280 15.41 -32.57 -1.27
CA LEU A 280 15.52 -31.32 -2.01
C LEU A 280 16.32 -30.29 -1.19
N LEU A 281 17.55 -30.00 -1.64
CA LEU A 281 18.33 -28.88 -1.14
C LEU A 281 17.82 -27.56 -1.75
N LEU A 282 16.89 -26.92 -1.05
CA LEU A 282 16.42 -25.59 -1.38
C LEU A 282 17.45 -24.54 -0.95
N ILE A 283 17.82 -23.64 -1.87
CA ILE A 283 18.71 -22.50 -1.59
C ILE A 283 17.93 -21.21 -1.84
N PRO A 284 17.24 -20.64 -0.82
CA PRO A 284 16.43 -19.43 -0.97
C PRO A 284 17.19 -18.24 -1.54
N GLU A 285 18.47 -18.10 -1.23
CA GLU A 285 19.34 -17.02 -1.69
C GLU A 285 19.50 -17.01 -3.22
N LYS A 286 19.47 -18.18 -3.85
CA LYS A 286 19.47 -18.28 -5.32
C LYS A 286 18.17 -17.81 -5.94
N LEU A 287 17.04 -17.94 -5.23
CA LEU A 287 15.75 -17.38 -5.68
C LEU A 287 15.71 -15.87 -5.44
N LYS A 288 16.28 -15.39 -4.33
CA LYS A 288 16.40 -13.95 -4.03
C LYS A 288 17.25 -13.19 -5.07
N SER A 289 18.20 -13.86 -5.71
CA SER A 289 19.05 -13.25 -6.74
C SER A 289 18.40 -13.17 -8.14
N LEU A 290 17.15 -13.64 -8.31
CA LEU A 290 16.45 -13.69 -9.60
C LEU A 290 15.77 -12.38 -10.01
N GLY A 291 16.09 -11.26 -9.33
CA GLY A 291 15.55 -9.94 -9.63
C GLY A 291 15.14 -9.21 -8.36
N ASN A 292 14.03 -8.48 -8.42
CA ASN A 292 13.49 -7.74 -7.27
C ASN A 292 12.72 -8.67 -6.33
N VAL A 293 13.39 -9.66 -5.74
CA VAL A 293 12.77 -10.60 -4.81
C VAL A 293 13.12 -10.18 -3.38
N THR A 294 12.13 -9.68 -2.64
CA THR A 294 12.33 -9.22 -1.26
C THR A 294 12.48 -10.37 -0.30
N ASP A 295 11.70 -11.44 -0.51
CA ASP A 295 11.66 -12.56 0.41
C ASP A 295 11.24 -13.87 -0.25
N VAL A 296 11.64 -14.98 0.37
CA VAL A 296 11.30 -16.35 -0.03
C VAL A 296 10.84 -17.08 1.21
N VAL A 297 9.59 -17.50 1.24
CA VAL A 297 8.97 -18.25 2.34
C VAL A 297 8.76 -19.68 1.88
N ASP A 298 9.33 -20.64 2.61
CA ASP A 298 9.07 -22.06 2.36
C ASP A 298 7.93 -22.56 3.26
N GLU A 299 6.77 -22.77 2.65
CA GLU A 299 5.60 -23.41 3.28
C GLU A 299 5.37 -24.83 2.72
N SER A 300 6.33 -25.38 1.97
CA SER A 300 6.29 -26.74 1.47
C SER A 300 6.58 -27.76 2.58
N TRP A 301 6.27 -29.03 2.30
CA TRP A 301 6.54 -30.13 3.22
C TRP A 301 7.15 -31.33 2.48
N PRO A 302 8.02 -32.11 3.16
CA PRO A 302 8.62 -33.31 2.60
C PRO A 302 7.59 -34.42 2.35
N ALA A 303 7.65 -35.05 1.18
CA ALA A 303 6.87 -36.22 0.81
C ALA A 303 7.50 -37.49 1.42
N TYR A 304 7.30 -37.70 2.72
CA TYR A 304 7.72 -38.94 3.38
C TYR A 304 6.72 -40.07 3.14
N ASP A 305 7.21 -41.28 2.83
CA ASP A 305 6.43 -42.50 3.03
C ASP A 305 6.40 -42.82 4.54
N LEU A 306 5.38 -42.30 5.21
CA LEU A 306 5.18 -42.49 6.64
C LEU A 306 4.98 -43.96 7.00
N GLY A 307 4.41 -44.77 6.10
CA GLY A 307 4.17 -46.20 6.33
C GLY A 307 5.47 -47.00 6.31
N GLU A 308 6.35 -46.71 5.37
CA GLU A 308 7.69 -47.30 5.31
C GLU A 308 8.56 -46.83 6.48
N LEU A 309 8.58 -45.52 6.77
CA LEU A 309 9.34 -44.98 7.89
C LEU A 309 8.86 -45.54 9.23
N TYR A 310 7.54 -45.67 9.44
CA TYR A 310 6.98 -46.28 10.65
C TYR A 310 7.44 -47.74 10.82
N LYS A 311 7.43 -48.53 9.74
CA LYS A 311 7.92 -49.92 9.77
C LYS A 311 9.42 -49.97 10.07
N ARG A 312 10.21 -49.13 9.42
CA ARG A 312 11.67 -49.08 9.56
C ARG A 312 12.11 -48.67 10.96
N TYR A 313 11.43 -47.69 11.54
CA TYR A 313 11.75 -47.11 12.85
C TYR A 313 10.85 -47.61 13.98
N SER A 314 10.15 -48.74 13.76
CA SER A 314 9.26 -49.33 14.75
C SER A 314 10.00 -49.62 16.07
N GLY A 315 9.40 -49.25 17.19
CA GLY A 315 10.01 -49.39 18.53
C GLY A 315 11.09 -48.33 18.85
N THR A 316 11.23 -47.29 18.03
CA THR A 316 12.08 -46.13 18.31
C THR A 316 11.24 -44.87 18.49
N LEU A 317 11.85 -43.81 19.04
CA LEU A 317 11.20 -42.50 19.18
C LEU A 317 10.65 -41.96 17.85
N ILE A 318 11.34 -42.20 16.72
CA ILE A 318 10.87 -41.80 15.38
C ILE A 318 9.60 -42.58 15.02
N GLY A 319 9.58 -43.89 15.27
CA GLY A 319 8.40 -44.73 15.04
C GLY A 319 7.22 -44.31 15.89
N ASP A 320 7.44 -44.05 17.19
CA ASP A 320 6.39 -43.58 18.11
C ASP A 320 5.84 -42.21 17.69
N TYR A 321 6.72 -41.31 17.25
CA TYR A 321 6.34 -39.99 16.75
C TYR A 321 5.46 -40.10 15.49
N ILE A 322 5.86 -40.89 14.50
CA ILE A 322 5.06 -41.12 13.29
C ILE A 322 3.72 -41.78 13.65
N GLY A 323 3.75 -42.80 14.52
CA GLY A 323 2.56 -43.54 14.95
C GLY A 323 1.53 -42.64 15.63
N TYR A 324 1.97 -41.68 16.46
CA TYR A 324 1.09 -40.71 17.11
C TYR A 324 0.28 -39.89 16.11
N PHE A 325 0.92 -39.40 15.03
CA PHE A 325 0.22 -38.60 14.02
C PHE A 325 -0.60 -39.46 13.05
N LEU A 326 -0.14 -40.67 12.69
CA LEU A 326 -0.91 -41.59 11.83
C LEU A 326 -2.21 -42.07 12.50
N ALA A 327 -2.27 -42.09 13.83
CA ALA A 327 -3.48 -42.44 14.58
C ALA A 327 -4.54 -41.32 14.62
N LYS A 328 -4.23 -40.11 14.15
CA LYS A 328 -5.19 -38.99 14.11
C LYS A 328 -6.02 -39.01 12.83
N GLU A 329 -7.33 -38.97 12.96
CA GLU A 329 -8.24 -38.72 11.82
C GLU A 329 -8.34 -37.21 11.56
N GLY A 330 -8.09 -36.77 10.33
CA GLY A 330 -8.37 -35.39 9.89
C GLY A 330 -7.43 -34.33 10.45
N MET A 331 -6.11 -34.52 10.33
CA MET A 331 -5.12 -33.53 10.78
C MET A 331 -5.33 -32.14 10.17
N ASP A 332 -5.29 -31.12 11.03
CA ASP A 332 -5.28 -29.72 10.61
C ASP A 332 -3.91 -29.29 10.04
N THR A 333 -3.81 -28.06 9.54
CA THR A 333 -2.58 -27.53 8.93
C THR A 333 -1.41 -27.43 9.92
N VAL A 334 -1.68 -27.13 11.19
CA VAL A 334 -0.65 -27.00 12.23
C VAL A 334 -0.13 -28.39 12.60
N GLU A 335 -1.02 -29.37 12.74
CA GLU A 335 -0.66 -30.74 13.05
C GLU A 335 0.15 -31.39 11.92
N LYS A 336 -0.21 -31.15 10.65
CA LYS A 336 0.59 -31.59 9.50
C LYS A 336 2.00 -30.98 9.52
N LYS A 337 2.11 -29.67 9.77
CA LYS A 337 3.42 -29.01 9.91
C LYS A 337 4.22 -29.59 11.06
N ALA A 338 3.59 -29.84 12.21
CA ALA A 338 4.23 -30.46 13.36
C ALA A 338 4.82 -31.82 12.97
N LEU A 339 4.02 -32.71 12.37
CA LEU A 339 4.47 -34.02 11.89
C LEU A 339 5.69 -33.90 10.99
N TYR A 340 5.60 -33.12 9.90
CA TYR A 340 6.65 -33.10 8.89
C TYR A 340 7.94 -32.44 9.38
N TYR A 341 7.87 -31.32 10.10
CA TYR A 341 9.05 -30.66 10.65
C TYR A 341 9.69 -31.45 11.80
N GLY A 342 8.87 -32.04 12.68
CA GLY A 342 9.38 -32.88 13.76
C GLY A 342 10.05 -34.14 13.21
N LEU A 343 9.43 -34.79 12.22
CA LEU A 343 10.02 -35.96 11.57
C LEU A 343 11.32 -35.62 10.85
N GLN A 344 11.38 -34.50 10.12
CA GLN A 344 12.60 -34.04 9.46
C GLN A 344 13.72 -33.82 10.50
N ALA A 345 13.45 -33.11 11.60
CA ALA A 345 14.43 -32.86 12.66
C ALA A 345 14.93 -34.16 13.34
N LEU A 346 14.02 -35.12 13.57
CA LEU A 346 14.38 -36.41 14.17
C LEU A 346 15.24 -37.26 13.24
N LEU A 347 14.97 -37.26 11.93
CA LEU A 347 15.77 -37.98 10.94
C LEU A 347 17.18 -37.37 10.76
N GLU A 348 17.29 -36.04 10.78
CA GLU A 348 18.57 -35.33 10.70
C GLU A 348 19.45 -35.55 11.94
N THR A 349 18.85 -35.68 13.12
CA THR A 349 19.58 -35.96 14.38
C THR A 349 19.91 -37.44 14.56
N GLY A 350 19.04 -38.34 14.09
CA GLY A 350 19.26 -39.80 14.12
C GLY A 350 20.36 -40.29 13.17
N SER A 351 20.64 -39.56 12.09
CA SER A 351 21.64 -39.94 11.07
C SER A 351 23.09 -39.57 11.43
N ARG A 352 23.32 -38.92 12.60
CA ARG A 352 24.65 -38.51 13.08
C ARG A 352 25.25 -39.45 14.15
N ARG A 353 24.76 -40.69 14.27
CA ARG A 353 25.29 -41.70 15.20
C ARG A 353 25.86 -42.91 14.49
#